data_AF-A0A915ZK30-F1
#
_entry.id   AF-A0A915ZK30-F1
#
_cell.length_a   1.000
_cell.length_b   1.000
_cell.length_c   1.000
_cell.angle_alpha   90.00
_cell.angle_beta   90.00
_cell.angle_gamma   90.00
#
_symmetry.space_group_name_H-M   'P 1'
#
loop_
_entity.id
_entity.type
_entity.pdbx_description
1 polymer ?
#
loop_
_entity_poly.entity_id
_entity_poly.type
_entity_poly.pdbx_seq_one_letter_code
_entity_poly.pdbx_strand_id
1 'polypeptide(L)'
;MKTQSTSQPFREAYAISLFDIIKKTLSNPLLISKMYNDPGIEVENKSEFWHGELWQQSPLFGEHNITINSVEYFTGDFVHIMASNQLNCIRITSIILHNSRLKLKLQRFLTFDELPAQYQTADRYSNSSNKRWLLEDKPIIVEPEVIVGKTSVWLQDQEEPNYYTYIVAEILYNYQNK
;
A
#
# COMPACT_ATOMS: atom_id res chain seq x y z
N MET A 1 -25.06 -41.33 -5.47
CA MET A 1 -24.58 -41.66 -4.11
C MET A 1 -23.47 -40.67 -3.76
N LYS A 2 -23.62 -39.90 -2.68
CA LYS A 2 -22.53 -39.05 -2.16
C LYS A 2 -21.77 -39.83 -1.09
N THR A 3 -20.46 -39.95 -1.24
CA THR A 3 -19.57 -40.62 -0.30
C THR A 3 -19.56 -39.86 1.03
N GLN A 4 -19.88 -40.52 2.14
CA GLN A 4 -19.80 -39.92 3.47
C GLN A 4 -18.34 -39.82 3.92
N SER A 5 -17.96 -38.67 4.49
CA SER A 5 -16.62 -38.43 5.02
C SER A 5 -16.36 -39.32 6.24
N THR A 6 -15.19 -39.95 6.31
CA THR A 6 -14.70 -40.77 7.43
C THR A 6 -13.81 -39.99 8.39
N SER A 7 -13.66 -38.67 8.21
CA SER A 7 -12.86 -37.83 9.09
C SER A 7 -13.51 -37.70 10.47
N GLN A 8 -12.75 -37.86 11.55
CA GLN A 8 -13.23 -37.55 12.90
C GLN A 8 -13.68 -36.08 12.97
N PRO A 9 -14.76 -35.76 13.72
CA PRO A 9 -15.21 -34.38 13.88
C PRO A 9 -14.08 -33.55 14.51
N PHE A 10 -13.74 -32.45 13.84
CA PHE A 10 -12.72 -31.53 14.35
C PHE A 10 -13.19 -30.91 15.67
N ARG A 11 -12.35 -30.99 16.70
CA ARG A 11 -12.57 -30.28 17.96
C ARG A 11 -12.05 -28.86 17.78
N GLU A 12 -12.80 -27.85 18.23
CA GLU A 12 -12.32 -26.47 18.19
C GLU A 12 -11.02 -26.36 19.00
N ALA A 13 -9.97 -25.85 18.34
CA ALA A 13 -8.64 -25.71 18.95
C ALA A 13 -8.62 -24.69 20.10
N TYR A 14 -9.58 -23.76 20.10
CA TYR A 14 -9.71 -22.72 21.10
C TYR A 14 -11.14 -22.73 21.67
N ALA A 15 -11.26 -22.65 22.99
CA ALA A 15 -12.55 -22.55 23.67
C ALA A 15 -13.18 -21.14 23.56
N ILE A 16 -12.44 -20.17 23.02
CA ILE A 16 -12.83 -18.77 22.86
C ILE A 16 -12.45 -18.35 21.44
N SER A 17 -13.28 -17.51 20.82
CA SER A 17 -12.99 -16.92 19.51
C SER A 17 -11.66 -16.18 19.51
N LEU A 18 -10.81 -16.46 18.51
CA LEU A 18 -9.57 -15.71 18.29
C LEU A 18 -9.83 -14.21 18.13
N PHE A 19 -10.95 -13.84 17.50
CA PHE A 19 -11.34 -12.45 17.33
C PHE A 19 -11.59 -11.77 18.69
N ASP A 20 -12.28 -12.44 19.61
CA ASP A 20 -12.54 -11.90 20.95
C ASP A 20 -11.26 -11.77 21.77
N ILE A 21 -10.35 -12.73 21.64
CA ILE A 21 -9.02 -12.69 22.28
C ILE A 21 -8.22 -11.48 21.76
N ILE A 22 -8.17 -11.29 20.44
CA ILE A 22 -7.45 -10.16 19.82
C ILE A 22 -8.10 -8.84 20.24
N LYS A 23 -9.42 -8.72 20.11
CA LYS A 23 -10.18 -7.52 20.47
C LYS A 23 -9.95 -7.14 21.93
N LYS A 24 -10.01 -8.10 22.85
CA LYS A 24 -9.77 -7.87 24.28
C LYS A 24 -8.34 -7.44 24.58
N THR A 25 -7.36 -8.04 23.89
CA THR A 25 -5.94 -7.68 24.01
C THR A 25 -5.68 -6.25 23.52
N LEU A 26 -6.18 -5.91 22.33
CA LEU A 26 -6.01 -4.57 21.74
C LEU A 26 -6.78 -3.49 22.51
N SER A 27 -7.89 -3.83 23.15
CA SER A 27 -8.67 -2.90 23.98
C SER A 27 -8.07 -2.67 25.37
N ASN A 28 -6.99 -3.36 25.74
CA ASN A 28 -6.35 -3.21 27.05
C ASN A 28 -5.27 -2.11 27.02
N PRO A 29 -5.47 -0.96 27.70
CA PRO A 29 -4.52 0.16 27.66
C PRO A 29 -3.11 -0.17 28.18
N LEU A 30 -3.00 -1.13 29.11
CA LEU A 30 -1.71 -1.55 29.67
C LEU A 30 -0.90 -2.44 28.73
N LEU A 31 -1.58 -3.15 27.82
CA LEU A 31 -0.94 -3.97 26.81
C LEU A 31 -0.64 -3.15 25.56
N ILE A 32 -1.60 -2.35 25.09
CA ILE A 32 -1.43 -1.54 23.88
C ILE A 32 -0.27 -0.55 24.01
N SER A 33 -0.05 0.02 25.20
CA SER A 33 1.08 0.93 25.48
C SER A 33 2.45 0.23 25.47
N LYS A 34 2.48 -1.10 25.50
CA LYS A 34 3.69 -1.92 25.40
C LYS A 34 3.85 -2.57 24.02
N MET A 35 2.84 -2.45 23.16
CA MET A 35 2.93 -2.91 21.78
C MET A 35 3.69 -1.87 20.97
N TYR A 36 4.56 -2.34 20.07
CA TYR A 36 5.16 -1.48 19.06
C TYR A 36 4.05 -1.01 18.13
N ASN A 37 3.80 0.30 18.01
CA ASN A 37 2.85 0.90 17.06
C ASN A 37 3.52 2.08 16.32
N ASP A 38 4.81 1.95 16.11
CA ASP A 38 5.68 2.93 15.47
C ASP A 38 5.79 2.62 13.96
N PRO A 39 6.51 3.43 13.16
CA PRO A 39 6.71 3.14 11.74
C PRO A 39 7.27 1.73 11.54
N GLY A 40 6.72 0.97 10.60
CA GLY A 40 7.24 -0.38 10.38
C GLY A 40 8.71 -0.35 9.91
N ILE A 41 9.49 -1.37 10.26
CA ILE A 41 10.94 -1.34 10.07
C ILE A 41 11.28 -2.12 8.81
N GLU A 42 11.99 -1.47 7.89
CA GLU A 42 12.51 -2.12 6.69
C GLU A 42 13.91 -2.68 6.94
N VAL A 43 14.01 -4.00 6.85
CA VAL A 43 15.25 -4.76 6.97
C VAL A 43 15.27 -5.87 5.92
N GLU A 44 16.47 -6.30 5.54
CA GLU A 44 16.66 -7.40 4.60
C GLU A 44 16.10 -8.72 5.14
N ASN A 45 16.42 -9.04 6.40
CA ASN A 45 15.99 -10.27 7.05
C ASN A 45 14.78 -10.02 7.96
N LYS A 46 13.58 -10.33 7.45
CA LYS A 46 12.32 -10.14 8.17
C LYS A 46 12.09 -11.26 9.20
N SER A 47 12.19 -10.93 10.49
CA SER A 47 11.89 -11.85 11.60
C SER A 47 10.71 -11.46 12.51
N GLU A 48 10.23 -10.22 12.44
CA GLU A 48 9.23 -9.66 13.36
C GLU A 48 8.02 -9.13 12.59
N PHE A 49 6.89 -8.95 13.26
CA PHE A 49 5.65 -8.50 12.62
C PHE A 49 5.79 -7.12 11.96
N TRP A 50 6.47 -6.17 12.61
CA TRP A 50 6.71 -4.83 12.09
C TRP A 50 7.70 -4.77 10.91
N HIS A 51 8.34 -5.89 10.57
CA HIS A 51 9.09 -6.05 9.32
C HIS A 51 8.19 -6.42 8.12
N GLY A 52 6.95 -6.83 8.40
CA GLY A 52 5.98 -7.26 7.40
C GLY A 52 5.26 -6.09 6.74
N GLU A 53 4.91 -6.27 5.46
CA GLU A 53 4.19 -5.25 4.68
C GLU A 53 2.80 -4.94 5.25
N LEU A 54 2.08 -5.96 5.74
CA LEU A 54 0.78 -5.78 6.37
C LEU A 54 0.85 -4.85 7.59
N TRP A 55 1.94 -4.93 8.36
CA TRP A 55 2.15 -4.03 9.49
C TRP A 55 2.43 -2.62 9.00
N GLN A 56 3.40 -2.48 8.09
CA GLN A 56 3.84 -1.20 7.54
C GLN A 56 2.69 -0.41 6.89
N GLN A 57 1.80 -1.09 6.17
CA GLN A 57 0.69 -0.46 5.43
C GLN A 57 -0.58 -0.26 6.27
N SER A 58 -0.64 -0.82 7.48
CA SER A 58 -1.86 -0.74 8.28
C SER A 58 -1.93 0.60 9.02
N PRO A 59 -3.01 1.38 8.83
CA PRO A 59 -3.21 2.62 9.59
C PRO A 59 -3.52 2.37 11.08
N LEU A 60 -3.74 1.11 11.49
CA LEU A 60 -4.01 0.74 12.88
C LEU A 60 -2.74 0.38 13.66
N PHE A 61 -1.67 0.01 12.96
CA PHE A 61 -0.47 -0.60 13.55
C PHE A 61 0.82 0.09 13.15
N GLY A 62 0.95 0.47 11.88
CA GLY A 62 2.05 1.28 11.39
C GLY A 62 1.76 2.76 11.52
N GLU A 63 2.81 3.56 11.47
CA GLU A 63 2.69 5.01 11.37
C GLU A 63 1.89 5.41 10.14
N HIS A 64 0.83 6.18 10.35
CA HIS A 64 -0.16 6.46 9.31
C HIS A 64 -0.12 7.89 8.77
N ASN A 65 0.60 8.81 9.42
CA ASN A 65 0.77 10.20 8.96
C ASN A 65 2.21 10.70 9.09
N ILE A 66 2.55 11.71 8.30
CA ILE A 66 3.85 12.39 8.33
C ILE A 66 3.67 13.85 7.92
N THR A 67 4.38 14.76 8.58
CA THR A 67 4.43 16.17 8.19
C THR A 67 5.70 16.44 7.39
N ILE A 68 5.54 16.90 6.14
CA ILE A 68 6.64 17.26 5.22
C ILE A 68 6.41 18.70 4.80
N ASN A 69 7.39 19.58 5.02
CA ASN A 69 7.30 21.01 4.70
C ASN A 69 6.01 21.67 5.24
N SER A 70 5.63 21.35 6.49
CA SER A 70 4.41 21.83 7.15
C SER A 70 3.08 21.36 6.54
N VAL A 71 3.11 20.37 5.65
CA VAL A 71 1.91 19.73 5.09
C VAL A 71 1.81 18.30 5.62
N GLU A 72 0.64 17.91 6.08
CA GLU A 72 0.37 16.56 6.58
C GLU A 72 -0.02 15.63 5.43
N TYR A 73 0.61 14.46 5.39
CA TYR A 73 0.37 13.40 4.43
C TYR A 73 -0.01 12.12 5.16
N PHE A 74 -0.91 11.35 4.56
CA PHE A 74 -1.38 10.09 5.13
C PHE A 74 -0.97 8.90 4.25
N THR A 75 -0.84 7.73 4.87
CA THR A 75 -0.83 6.48 4.13
C THR A 75 -2.11 6.38 3.29
N GLY A 76 -1.95 5.97 2.04
CA GLY A 76 -3.00 5.97 1.04
C GLY A 76 -3.09 7.24 0.19
N ASP A 77 -2.50 8.36 0.61
CA ASP A 77 -2.50 9.61 -0.18
C ASP A 77 -1.80 9.42 -1.53
N PHE A 78 -2.36 10.06 -2.55
CA PHE A 78 -1.70 10.22 -3.84
C PHE A 78 -0.91 11.52 -3.85
N VAL A 79 0.32 11.44 -4.32
CA VAL A 79 1.29 12.54 -4.31
C VAL A 79 2.04 12.61 -5.62
N HIS A 80 2.65 13.76 -5.86
CA HIS A 80 3.60 13.96 -6.93
C HIS A 80 5.02 13.86 -6.43
N ILE A 81 5.87 13.20 -7.21
CA ILE A 81 7.33 13.22 -7.07
C ILE A 81 7.96 13.69 -8.37
N MET A 82 9.09 14.40 -8.27
CA MET A 82 9.93 14.69 -9.44
C MET A 82 10.92 13.54 -9.63
N ALA A 83 10.80 12.82 -10.75
CA ALA A 83 11.76 11.81 -11.16
C ALA A 83 12.15 12.05 -12.62
N SER A 84 13.45 12.11 -12.91
CA SER A 84 13.97 12.34 -14.28
C SER A 84 13.36 13.58 -14.98
N ASN A 85 13.18 14.68 -14.25
CA ASN A 85 12.52 15.92 -14.72
C ASN A 85 11.05 15.75 -15.14
N GLN A 86 10.40 14.66 -14.74
CA GLN A 86 8.97 14.43 -14.98
C GLN A 86 8.22 14.32 -13.65
N LEU A 87 7.05 14.95 -13.63
CA LEU A 87 6.13 14.89 -12.50
C LEU A 87 5.38 13.56 -12.55
N ASN A 88 5.63 12.71 -11.57
CA ASN A 88 5.05 11.37 -11.50
C ASN A 88 4.03 11.30 -10.37
N CYS A 89 2.83 10.83 -10.69
CA CYS A 89 1.84 10.47 -9.68
C CYS A 89 2.27 9.16 -9.03
N ILE A 90 2.13 9.08 -7.70
CA ILE A 90 2.49 7.91 -6.91
C ILE A 90 1.62 7.84 -5.65
N ARG A 91 1.50 6.67 -5.03
CA ARG A 91 0.73 6.49 -3.79
C ARG A 91 1.65 6.21 -2.62
N ILE A 92 1.45 6.87 -1.48
CA ILE A 92 2.13 6.54 -0.23
C ILE A 92 1.50 5.26 0.32
N THR A 93 2.26 4.18 0.46
CA THR A 93 1.73 2.92 1.04
C THR A 93 2.07 2.77 2.50
N SER A 94 3.24 3.22 2.91
CA SER A 94 3.67 3.10 4.31
C SER A 94 4.78 4.07 4.65
N ILE A 95 4.81 4.44 5.93
CA ILE A 95 5.89 5.20 6.53
C ILE A 95 6.75 4.21 7.31
N ILE A 96 8.05 4.18 7.01
CA ILE A 96 8.94 3.14 7.49
C ILE A 96 10.22 3.69 8.10
N LEU A 97 10.83 2.93 8.99
CA LEU A 97 12.21 3.12 9.42
C LEU A 97 13.14 2.25 8.59
N HIS A 98 14.06 2.86 7.86
CA HIS A 98 15.10 2.16 7.10
C HIS A 98 16.46 2.77 7.43
N ASN A 99 17.38 1.96 7.96
CA ASN A 99 18.68 2.41 8.48
C ASN A 99 18.54 3.57 9.49
N SER A 100 17.59 3.42 10.42
CA SER A 100 17.27 4.41 11.47
C SER A 100 16.80 5.78 10.96
N ARG A 101 16.41 5.88 9.68
CA ARG A 101 15.81 7.08 9.10
C ARG A 101 14.39 6.81 8.67
N LEU A 102 13.52 7.79 8.89
CA LEU A 102 12.15 7.74 8.42
C LEU A 102 12.15 7.90 6.89
N LYS A 103 11.46 6.99 6.21
CA LYS A 103 11.34 6.97 4.75
C LYS A 103 9.91 6.65 4.36
N LEU A 104 9.59 6.90 3.10
CA LEU A 104 8.32 6.52 2.50
C LEU A 104 8.52 5.32 1.59
N LYS A 105 7.66 4.31 1.73
CA LYS A 105 7.42 3.35 0.65
C LYS A 105 6.30 3.87 -0.21
N LEU A 106 6.54 3.89 -1.51
CA LEU A 106 5.63 4.42 -2.49
C LEU A 106 5.31 3.36 -3.54
N GLN A 107 4.03 3.25 -3.88
CA GLN A 107 3.52 2.39 -4.93
C GLN A 107 3.44 3.15 -6.25
N ARG A 108 4.20 2.67 -7.24
CA ARG A 108 4.33 3.29 -8.55
C ARG A 108 3.09 3.13 -9.41
N PHE A 109 2.85 4.13 -10.23
CA PHE A 109 1.98 4.07 -11.39
C PHE A 109 2.81 4.10 -12.66
N LEU A 110 2.37 3.36 -13.67
CA LEU A 110 2.93 3.43 -15.01
C LEU A 110 2.13 4.39 -15.88
N THR A 111 2.84 5.11 -16.73
CA THR A 111 2.31 5.77 -17.93
C THR A 111 2.16 4.75 -19.06
N PHE A 112 1.48 5.14 -20.15
CA PHE A 112 1.30 4.25 -21.30
C PHE A 112 2.64 3.78 -21.90
N ASP A 113 3.61 4.68 -22.02
CA ASP A 113 4.91 4.39 -22.62
C ASP A 113 5.75 3.43 -21.77
N GLU A 114 5.46 3.32 -20.47
CA GLU A 114 6.12 2.39 -19.54
C GLU A 114 5.45 1.00 -19.50
N LEU A 115 4.30 0.84 -20.17
CA LEU A 115 3.61 -0.44 -20.25
C LEU A 115 4.43 -1.44 -21.08
N PRO A 116 4.37 -2.74 -20.78
CA PRO A 116 4.91 -3.77 -21.67
C PRO A 116 4.22 -3.73 -23.04
N ALA A 117 4.95 -4.04 -24.11
CA ALA A 117 4.47 -3.92 -25.49
C ALA A 117 3.12 -4.62 -25.73
N GLN A 118 2.89 -5.78 -25.11
CA GLN A 118 1.61 -6.52 -25.22
C GLN A 118 0.39 -5.74 -24.68
N TYR A 119 0.60 -4.75 -23.82
CA TYR A 119 -0.44 -3.89 -23.24
C TYR A 119 -0.47 -2.50 -23.89
N GLN A 120 0.39 -2.20 -24.87
CA GLN A 120 0.38 -0.93 -25.60
C GLN A 120 -0.61 -0.97 -26.79
N THR A 121 -1.90 -1.12 -26.50
CA THR A 121 -2.94 -1.14 -27.55
C THR A 121 -3.34 0.26 -27.98
N ALA A 122 -3.88 0.40 -29.21
CA ALA A 122 -4.37 1.68 -29.73
C ALA A 122 -5.48 2.30 -28.86
N ASP A 123 -6.36 1.45 -28.29
CA ASP A 123 -7.43 1.89 -27.40
C ASP A 123 -6.88 2.52 -26.10
N ARG A 124 -5.79 1.96 -25.57
CA ARG A 124 -5.10 2.51 -24.39
C ARG A 124 -4.37 3.79 -24.74
N TYR A 125 -3.71 3.85 -25.91
CA TYR A 125 -3.01 5.05 -26.37
C TYR A 125 -3.96 6.25 -26.50
N SER A 126 -5.11 6.06 -27.15
CA SER A 126 -6.10 7.13 -27.39
C SER A 126 -6.68 7.74 -26.11
N ASN A 127 -6.62 7.02 -24.98
CA ASN A 127 -7.14 7.47 -23.69
C ASN A 127 -6.06 7.57 -22.59
N SER A 128 -4.78 7.70 -22.98
CA SER A 128 -3.65 7.56 -22.05
C SER A 128 -3.27 8.82 -21.26
N SER A 129 -3.71 10.01 -21.68
CA SER A 129 -3.17 11.30 -21.20
C SER A 129 -3.18 11.43 -19.67
N ASN A 130 -4.32 11.13 -19.04
CA ASN A 130 -4.49 11.14 -17.59
C ASN A 130 -4.65 9.74 -16.97
N LYS A 131 -4.63 8.67 -17.78
CA LYS A 131 -4.70 7.30 -17.26
C LYS A 131 -3.36 6.83 -16.72
N ARG A 132 -3.43 6.05 -15.66
CA ARG A 132 -2.31 5.46 -14.95
C ARG A 132 -2.62 4.01 -14.62
N TRP A 133 -1.60 3.16 -14.65
CA TRP A 133 -1.73 1.74 -14.32
C TRP A 133 -1.01 1.44 -13.00
N LEU A 134 -1.73 0.86 -12.04
CA LEU A 134 -1.18 0.56 -10.72
C LEU A 134 -0.22 -0.62 -10.80
N LEU A 135 0.98 -0.47 -10.22
CA LEU A 135 1.98 -1.53 -10.12
C LEU A 135 2.00 -2.08 -8.69
N GLU A 136 1.69 -3.36 -8.49
CA GLU A 136 1.58 -3.94 -7.14
C GLU A 136 2.95 -4.33 -6.55
N ASP A 137 3.78 -5.06 -7.30
CA ASP A 137 4.91 -5.81 -6.72
C ASP A 137 6.27 -5.08 -6.70
N LYS A 138 6.31 -3.76 -6.84
CA LYS A 138 7.59 -2.99 -6.92
C LYS A 138 7.50 -1.63 -6.24
N PRO A 139 7.34 -1.59 -4.90
CA PRO A 139 7.41 -0.33 -4.18
C PRO A 139 8.81 0.26 -4.28
N ILE A 140 8.89 1.59 -4.27
CA ILE A 140 10.15 2.32 -4.14
C ILE A 140 10.25 2.93 -2.75
N ILE A 141 11.47 2.99 -2.20
CA ILE A 141 11.75 3.63 -0.92
C ILE A 141 12.44 4.95 -1.19
N VAL A 142 11.91 6.05 -0.66
CA VAL A 142 12.43 7.39 -0.89
C VAL A 142 12.48 8.19 0.41
N GLU A 143 13.28 9.27 0.40
CA GLU A 143 13.25 10.28 1.46
C GLU A 143 11.96 11.10 1.36
N PRO A 144 11.32 11.53 2.46
CA PRO A 144 10.08 12.29 2.42
C PRO A 144 10.16 13.60 1.62
N GLU A 145 11.32 14.24 1.57
CA GLU A 145 11.52 15.55 0.93
C GLU A 145 11.35 15.51 -0.60
N VAL A 146 11.29 14.33 -1.22
CA VAL A 146 11.03 14.20 -2.67
C VAL A 146 9.56 14.47 -3.03
N ILE A 147 8.66 14.50 -2.04
CA ILE A 147 7.25 14.81 -2.25
C ILE A 147 7.10 16.27 -2.62
N VAL A 148 6.50 16.51 -3.79
CA VAL A 148 6.23 17.86 -4.32
C VAL A 148 4.91 18.40 -3.76
N GLY A 149 3.90 17.54 -3.66
CA GLY A 149 2.55 17.95 -3.29
C GLY A 149 1.55 16.79 -3.40
N LYS A 150 0.33 17.01 -2.89
CA LYS A 150 -0.78 16.08 -3.04
C LYS A 150 -1.37 16.15 -4.46
N THR A 151 -1.94 15.05 -4.90
CA THR A 151 -2.74 14.98 -6.14
C THR A 151 -3.98 14.12 -5.91
N SER A 152 -4.94 14.23 -6.83
CA SER A 152 -6.19 13.47 -6.76
C SER A 152 -6.22 12.44 -7.88
N VAL A 153 -6.54 11.20 -7.52
CA VAL A 153 -6.64 10.08 -8.44
C VAL A 153 -8.00 9.44 -8.26
N TRP A 154 -8.73 9.23 -9.35
CA TRP A 154 -9.94 8.42 -9.36
C TRP A 154 -9.59 6.97 -9.63
N LEU A 155 -9.87 6.09 -8.67
CA LEU A 155 -9.88 4.65 -8.87
C LEU A 155 -11.25 4.27 -9.44
N GLN A 156 -11.33 3.76 -10.67
CA GLN A 156 -12.62 3.63 -11.39
C GLN A 156 -13.60 2.63 -10.77
N ASP A 157 -13.14 1.77 -9.87
CA ASP A 157 -13.96 0.87 -9.07
C ASP A 157 -14.62 1.57 -7.86
N GLN A 158 -14.31 2.84 -7.62
CA GLN A 158 -14.83 3.67 -6.55
C GLN A 158 -15.74 4.79 -7.09
N GLU A 159 -16.49 5.43 -6.18
CA GLU A 159 -17.32 6.58 -6.51
C GLU A 159 -16.49 7.70 -7.16
N GLU A 160 -17.00 8.27 -8.25
CA GLU A 160 -16.30 9.31 -8.99
C GLU A 160 -16.20 10.60 -8.16
N PRO A 161 -14.97 11.11 -7.89
CA PRO A 161 -14.81 12.33 -7.12
C PRO A 161 -15.08 13.56 -8.00
N ASN A 162 -15.48 14.67 -7.38
CA ASN A 162 -15.74 15.93 -8.07
C ASN A 162 -14.55 16.46 -8.89
N TYR A 163 -13.31 16.16 -8.44
CA TYR A 163 -12.08 16.63 -9.07
C TYR A 163 -10.98 15.57 -8.94
N TYR A 164 -10.37 15.22 -10.07
CA TYR A 164 -9.21 14.32 -10.14
C TYR A 164 -8.26 14.72 -11.28
N THR A 165 -6.97 14.47 -11.07
CA THR A 165 -5.93 14.70 -12.08
C THR A 165 -5.66 13.45 -12.90
N TYR A 166 -5.77 12.27 -12.27
CA TYR A 166 -5.49 10.99 -12.92
C TYR A 166 -6.61 9.98 -12.71
N ILE A 167 -6.64 8.97 -13.57
CA ILE A 167 -7.57 7.85 -13.51
C ILE A 167 -6.76 6.56 -13.44
N VAL A 168 -7.11 5.67 -12.52
CA VAL A 168 -6.59 4.30 -12.46
C VAL A 168 -7.76 3.35 -12.71
N ALA A 169 -7.72 2.72 -13.87
CA ALA A 169 -8.73 1.78 -14.33
C ALA A 169 -8.34 0.32 -14.03
N GLU A 170 -7.05 0.06 -13.89
CA GLU A 170 -6.48 -1.28 -13.98
C GLU A 170 -5.26 -1.42 -13.06
N ILE A 171 -5.14 -2.62 -12.50
CA ILE A 171 -3.98 -3.07 -11.72
C ILE A 171 -3.20 -4.08 -12.56
N LEU A 172 -1.88 -3.91 -12.63
CA LEU A 172 -0.99 -4.81 -13.35
C LEU A 172 -0.31 -5.77 -12.38
N TYR A 173 -0.82 -7.00 -12.35
CA TYR A 173 -0.24 -8.13 -11.65
C TYR A 173 0.91 -8.75 -12.47
N ASN A 174 1.98 -9.23 -11.83
CA ASN A 174 3.10 -9.93 -12.48
C ASN A 174 3.82 -9.13 -13.58
N TYR A 175 4.20 -7.88 -13.29
CA TYR A 175 5.01 -7.07 -14.20
C TYR A 175 6.46 -7.61 -14.31
N GLN A 176 6.68 -8.53 -15.25
CA GLN A 176 8.02 -8.89 -15.72
C GLN A 176 8.37 -8.05 -16.95
N ASN A 177 9.36 -7.17 -16.82
CA ASN A 177 9.98 -6.44 -17.94
C ASN A 177 10.79 -7.42 -18.81
N LYS A 178 10.13 -8.36 -19.47
CA LYS A 178 10.75 -9.19 -20.50
C LYS A 178 10.52 -8.59 -21.87
#